data_AF-A0A1Y4U7F0-F1
#
_entry.id   AF-A0A1Y4U7F0-F1
#
_cell.length_a   1.000
_cell.length_b   1.000
_cell.length_c   1.000
_cell.angle_alpha   90.00
_cell.angle_beta   90.00
_cell.angle_gamma   90.00
#
_symmetry.space_group_name_H-M   'P 1'
#
loop_
_entity.id
_entity.type
_entity.pdbx_description
1 polymer ?
#
loop_
_entity_poly.entity_id
_entity_poly.type
_entity_poly.pdbx_seq_one_letter_code
_entity_poly.pdbx_strand_id
1 'polypeptide(L)'
;MRITLSFATTADGYLDDRSDRRLMISTPEDWAEVLRLRARQDAILVGAETLRRDNPALLLHNPDARLRRMTDGLHPDLTKVTVTRSGRLDPAMKFFTEGDADRYVFSERELPAIEPFATVISSHGPLTAAFVVTELERRGIGSLLVEGGAEVLRMFLDAGLADIVRQAVNPALHLGEAQGGARFLFEPPKEAWCTTERLGGMEVLTAVLHPDTRKEDLVWLTRATQEAFRCTPCDSCYCVGAVIVLRDGRTFTGYTHETSPTHHAEQEALAKALAAGAGADLHGAAIYSSMEPCSKRSSEPESCTQLILRYGFARVVFAAYEPDCFVQCQGAQQLREAGVDVRVYPELAQAVRKANAHLER
;
A
#
# COMPACT_ATOMS: atom_id res chain seq x y z
N MET A 1 -3.73 1.19 -2.79
CA MET A 1 -3.67 -0.23 -2.43
C MET A 1 -4.38 -0.46 -1.12
N ARG A 2 -5.04 -1.62 -0.96
CA ARG A 2 -5.64 -2.09 0.29
C ARG A 2 -4.75 -3.12 0.97
N ILE A 3 -4.47 -2.98 2.26
CA ILE A 3 -3.47 -3.80 2.96
C ILE A 3 -4.11 -4.53 4.14
N THR A 4 -4.01 -5.86 4.11
CA THR A 4 -4.48 -6.73 5.19
C THR A 4 -3.29 -7.41 5.85
N LEU A 5 -3.14 -7.25 7.16
CA LEU A 5 -2.22 -8.08 7.95
C LEU A 5 -3.00 -9.28 8.47
N SER A 6 -2.48 -10.49 8.31
CA SER A 6 -3.09 -11.71 8.85
C SER A 6 -2.03 -12.55 9.53
N PHE A 7 -2.18 -12.80 10.82
CA PHE A 7 -1.24 -13.62 11.58
C PHE A 7 -1.94 -14.43 12.65
N ALA A 8 -1.31 -15.54 13.04
CA ALA A 8 -1.78 -16.38 14.12
C ALA A 8 -0.75 -16.43 15.24
N THR A 9 -1.21 -16.37 16.48
CA THR A 9 -0.36 -16.48 17.67
C THR A 9 -0.80 -17.62 18.57
N THR A 10 0.14 -18.15 19.33
CA THR A 10 -0.15 -18.95 20.54
C THR A 10 -0.86 -18.10 21.59
N ALA A 11 -1.40 -18.74 22.63
CA ALA A 11 -2.11 -18.08 23.73
C ALA A 11 -1.24 -17.05 24.47
N ASP A 12 0.08 -17.27 24.52
CA ASP A 12 1.09 -16.41 25.12
C ASP A 12 1.73 -15.41 24.12
N GLY A 13 1.24 -15.37 22.88
CA GLY A 13 1.54 -14.31 21.90
C GLY A 13 2.75 -14.58 21.02
N TYR A 14 3.15 -15.83 20.79
CA TYR A 14 4.25 -16.17 19.88
C TYR A 14 3.74 -16.50 18.47
N LEU A 15 4.44 -15.98 17.45
CA LEU A 15 4.21 -16.31 16.03
C LEU A 15 4.95 -17.57 15.60
N ASP A 16 5.99 -17.94 16.35
CA ASP A 16 6.84 -19.09 16.07
C ASP A 16 7.52 -19.63 17.35
N ASP A 17 8.28 -20.71 17.16
CA ASP A 17 9.09 -21.34 18.20
C ASP A 17 10.57 -21.33 17.78
N ARG A 18 11.45 -21.72 18.70
CA ARG A 18 12.89 -21.85 18.46
C ARG A 18 13.29 -23.17 17.79
N SER A 19 12.33 -23.93 17.26
CA SER A 19 12.60 -25.19 16.61
C SER A 19 12.86 -25.01 15.11
N ASP A 20 13.55 -25.97 14.51
CA ASP A 20 13.79 -26.03 13.07
C ASP A 20 12.57 -26.50 12.28
N ARG A 21 11.43 -26.72 12.95
CA ARG A 21 10.18 -27.13 12.33
C ARG A 21 9.21 -25.97 12.28
N ARG A 22 8.39 -25.96 11.24
CA ARG A 22 7.26 -25.04 11.15
C ARG A 22 6.28 -25.31 12.30
N LEU A 23 6.04 -24.29 13.11
CA LEU A 23 5.02 -24.33 14.16
C LEU A 23 3.62 -24.24 13.55
N MET A 24 2.76 -25.20 13.89
CA MET A 24 1.37 -25.22 13.44
C MET A 24 0.48 -24.58 14.50
N ILE A 25 0.27 -23.26 14.38
CA ILE A 25 -0.58 -22.49 15.31
C ILE A 25 -2.05 -22.62 14.91
N SER A 26 -2.36 -22.30 13.66
CA SER A 26 -3.73 -22.23 13.15
C SER A 26 -4.37 -23.61 12.98
N THR A 27 -5.67 -23.72 13.27
CA THR A 27 -6.49 -24.91 13.01
C THR A 27 -6.91 -25.03 11.55
N PRO A 28 -7.40 -26.20 11.07
CA PRO A 28 -7.81 -26.37 9.69
C PRO A 28 -8.85 -25.36 9.20
N GLU A 29 -9.80 -24.97 10.04
CA GLU A 29 -10.83 -23.96 9.73
C GLU A 29 -10.21 -22.57 9.55
N ASP A 30 -9.26 -22.19 10.40
CA ASP A 30 -8.53 -20.93 10.27
C ASP A 30 -7.65 -20.90 9.03
N TRP A 31 -6.96 -22.01 8.73
CA TRP A 31 -6.22 -22.16 7.47
C TRP A 31 -7.12 -22.00 6.25
N ALA A 32 -8.32 -22.59 6.27
CA ALA A 32 -9.27 -22.46 5.18
C ALA A 32 -9.71 -20.99 4.98
N GLU A 33 -9.87 -20.23 6.06
CA GLU A 33 -10.21 -18.81 5.97
C GLU A 33 -9.05 -17.94 5.48
N VAL A 34 -7.81 -18.21 5.93
CA VAL A 34 -6.62 -17.55 5.39
C VAL A 34 -6.45 -17.83 3.89
N LEU A 35 -6.73 -19.07 3.44
CA LEU A 35 -6.73 -19.40 2.01
C LEU A 35 -7.83 -18.65 1.24
N ARG A 36 -9.01 -18.43 1.84
CA ARG A 36 -10.06 -17.57 1.26
C ARG A 36 -9.63 -16.12 1.16
N LEU A 37 -8.92 -15.61 2.18
CA LEU A 37 -8.36 -14.26 2.15
C LEU A 37 -7.32 -14.11 1.05
N ARG A 38 -6.35 -15.03 0.96
CA ARG A 38 -5.37 -15.10 -0.14
C ARG A 38 -6.03 -15.03 -1.50
N ALA A 39 -7.12 -15.76 -1.72
CA ALA A 39 -7.79 -15.80 -3.02
C ALA A 39 -8.34 -14.44 -3.50
N ARG A 40 -8.50 -13.45 -2.59
CA ARG A 40 -9.07 -12.12 -2.87
C ARG A 40 -8.02 -11.01 -3.03
N GLN A 41 -6.73 -11.35 -3.03
CA GLN A 41 -5.64 -10.37 -2.95
C GLN A 41 -4.82 -10.38 -4.23
N ASP A 42 -4.14 -9.30 -4.58
CA ASP A 42 -3.29 -9.28 -5.77
C ASP A 42 -1.90 -9.84 -5.47
N ALA A 43 -1.40 -9.52 -4.27
CA ALA A 43 -0.10 -9.92 -3.79
C ALA A 43 -0.14 -10.48 -2.36
N ILE A 44 0.84 -11.34 -2.07
CA ILE A 44 1.13 -11.86 -0.74
C ILE A 44 2.58 -11.52 -0.36
N LEU A 45 2.77 -11.00 0.85
CA LEU A 45 4.08 -10.62 1.39
C LEU A 45 4.41 -11.42 2.65
N VAL A 46 5.62 -11.98 2.66
CA VAL A 46 6.22 -12.58 3.86
C VAL A 46 7.67 -12.12 4.01
N GLY A 47 8.13 -11.94 5.25
CA GLY A 47 9.54 -11.64 5.52
C GLY A 47 10.47 -12.76 5.07
N ALA A 48 11.70 -12.41 4.69
CA ALA A 48 12.70 -13.39 4.25
C ALA A 48 13.07 -14.43 5.32
N GLU A 49 12.86 -14.13 6.60
CA GLU A 49 13.05 -15.11 7.68
C GLU A 49 12.01 -16.23 7.62
N THR A 50 10.74 -15.89 7.38
CA THR A 50 9.69 -16.88 7.12
C THR A 50 10.03 -17.75 5.91
N LEU A 51 10.63 -17.17 4.86
CA LEU A 51 11.09 -17.97 3.72
C LEU A 51 12.19 -18.96 4.09
N ARG A 52 13.17 -18.54 4.89
CA ARG A 52 14.28 -19.41 5.35
C ARG A 52 13.79 -20.53 6.25
N ARG A 53 12.88 -20.24 7.18
CA ARG A 53 12.41 -21.21 8.18
C ARG A 53 11.37 -22.18 7.61
N ASP A 54 10.39 -21.67 6.88
CA ASP A 54 9.23 -22.47 6.47
C ASP A 54 9.26 -22.92 4.99
N ASN A 55 10.14 -22.31 4.18
CA ASN A 55 10.25 -22.52 2.73
C ASN A 55 8.88 -22.60 2.03
N PRO A 56 7.96 -21.64 2.23
CA PRO A 56 6.61 -21.73 1.70
C PRO A 56 6.58 -21.43 0.19
N ALA A 57 5.73 -22.14 -0.55
CA ALA A 57 5.49 -21.86 -1.96
C ALA A 57 4.54 -20.67 -2.21
N LEU A 58 3.69 -20.33 -1.22
CA LEU A 58 2.68 -19.25 -1.28
C LEU A 58 1.68 -19.38 -2.46
N LEU A 59 1.20 -20.60 -2.72
CA LEU A 59 0.31 -20.89 -3.84
C LEU A 59 -1.18 -20.86 -3.44
N LEU A 60 -2.04 -20.63 -4.44
CA LEU A 60 -3.47 -20.93 -4.37
C LEU A 60 -3.70 -22.31 -4.98
N HIS A 61 -3.79 -23.36 -4.15
CA HIS A 61 -3.98 -24.73 -4.68
C HIS A 61 -5.40 -25.04 -5.15
N ASN A 62 -6.40 -24.25 -4.74
CA ASN A 62 -7.81 -24.51 -5.05
C ASN A 62 -8.15 -24.05 -6.48
N PRO A 63 -8.52 -24.97 -7.41
CA PRO A 63 -8.82 -24.62 -8.79
C PRO A 63 -10.00 -23.64 -8.94
N ASP A 64 -11.05 -23.80 -8.12
CA ASP A 64 -12.21 -22.90 -8.15
C ASP A 64 -11.83 -21.48 -7.70
N ALA A 65 -10.89 -21.36 -6.76
CA ALA A 65 -10.39 -20.06 -6.33
C ALA A 65 -9.62 -19.36 -7.46
N ARG A 66 -8.75 -20.10 -8.17
CA ARG A 66 -8.02 -19.58 -9.33
C ARG A 66 -8.97 -19.18 -10.46
N LEU A 67 -9.99 -20.00 -10.73
CA LEU A 67 -11.01 -19.70 -11.74
C LEU A 67 -11.80 -18.42 -11.40
N ARG A 68 -12.22 -18.26 -10.14
CA ARG A 68 -12.89 -17.03 -9.67
C ARG A 68 -12.03 -15.78 -9.86
N ARG A 69 -10.73 -15.88 -9.57
CA ARG A 69 -9.80 -14.76 -9.81
C ARG A 69 -9.77 -14.36 -11.28
N MET A 70 -9.70 -15.34 -12.18
CA MET A 70 -9.73 -15.08 -13.62
C MET A 70 -11.05 -14.45 -14.07
N THR A 71 -12.20 -14.88 -13.53
CA THR A 71 -13.49 -14.26 -13.86
C THR A 71 -13.59 -12.82 -13.36
N ASP A 72 -12.90 -12.50 -12.28
CA ASP A 72 -12.81 -11.15 -11.71
C ASP A 72 -11.73 -10.29 -12.40
N GLY A 73 -11.07 -10.80 -13.46
CA GLY A 73 -10.02 -10.11 -14.21
C GLY A 73 -8.65 -10.08 -13.52
N LEU A 74 -8.45 -10.91 -12.51
CA LEU A 74 -7.20 -11.04 -11.76
C LEU A 74 -6.34 -12.18 -12.29
N HIS A 75 -5.03 -12.09 -12.02
CA HIS A 75 -4.11 -13.20 -12.26
C HIS A 75 -4.48 -14.43 -11.41
N PRO A 76 -4.48 -15.67 -11.96
CA PRO A 76 -4.92 -16.87 -11.23
C PRO A 76 -4.09 -17.13 -9.97
N ASP A 77 -2.79 -16.82 -10.01
CA ASP A 77 -1.86 -16.95 -8.89
C ASP A 77 -1.52 -15.59 -8.28
N LEU A 78 -1.09 -15.59 -7.02
CA LEU A 78 -0.73 -14.37 -6.28
C LEU A 78 0.68 -13.92 -6.64
N THR A 79 0.83 -12.61 -6.88
CA THR A 79 2.15 -11.99 -6.91
C THR A 79 2.84 -12.24 -5.57
N LYS A 80 4.07 -12.75 -5.59
CA LYS A 80 4.82 -13.10 -4.39
C LYS A 80 5.80 -12.01 -4.04
N VAL A 81 5.77 -11.56 -2.79
CA VAL A 81 6.61 -10.47 -2.31
C VAL A 81 7.40 -10.92 -1.09
N THR A 82 8.68 -10.57 -1.06
CA THR A 82 9.49 -10.71 0.15
C THR A 82 10.39 -9.51 0.38
N VAL A 83 10.75 -9.30 1.64
CA VAL A 83 11.58 -8.20 2.12
C VAL A 83 12.79 -8.79 2.83
N THR A 84 14.00 -8.40 2.44
CA THR A 84 15.25 -8.90 3.02
C THR A 84 16.26 -7.77 3.25
N ARG A 85 16.78 -7.64 4.48
CA ARG A 85 17.93 -6.76 4.77
C ARG A 85 19.28 -7.45 4.55
N SER A 86 19.32 -8.76 4.86
CA SER A 86 20.56 -9.55 4.79
C SER A 86 20.93 -9.96 3.36
N GLY A 87 19.96 -10.03 2.45
CA GLY A 87 20.15 -10.61 1.11
C GLY A 87 20.29 -12.14 1.09
N ARG A 88 20.28 -12.81 2.25
CA ARG A 88 20.43 -14.27 2.35
C ARG A 88 19.15 -14.98 1.95
N LEU A 89 19.05 -15.30 0.66
CA LEU A 89 17.98 -16.05 0.04
C LEU A 89 18.62 -17.14 -0.84
N ASP A 90 18.04 -18.34 -0.82
CA ASP A 90 18.47 -19.45 -1.67
C ASP A 90 17.55 -19.49 -2.90
N PRO A 91 18.07 -19.37 -4.14
CA PRO A 91 17.26 -19.49 -5.35
C PRO A 91 16.47 -20.81 -5.47
N ALA A 92 16.87 -21.86 -4.76
CA ALA A 92 16.17 -23.15 -4.74
C ALA A 92 14.91 -23.16 -3.86
N MET A 93 14.63 -22.10 -3.09
CA MET A 93 13.41 -22.01 -2.27
C MET A 93 12.14 -22.14 -3.12
N LYS A 94 11.10 -22.76 -2.56
CA LYS A 94 9.78 -22.95 -3.21
C LYS A 94 9.13 -21.66 -3.63
N PHE A 95 9.42 -20.56 -2.92
CA PHE A 95 9.03 -19.21 -3.31
C PHE A 95 9.42 -18.90 -4.76
N PHE A 96 10.66 -19.23 -5.15
CA PHE A 96 11.22 -18.99 -6.48
C PHE A 96 10.89 -20.10 -7.49
N THR A 97 10.83 -21.35 -7.04
CA THR A 97 10.77 -22.51 -7.94
C THR A 97 9.36 -23.03 -8.22
N GLU A 98 8.38 -22.72 -7.37
CA GLU A 98 7.00 -23.19 -7.54
C GLU A 98 6.04 -22.06 -7.97
N GLY A 99 4.97 -22.43 -8.68
CA GLY A 99 3.93 -21.51 -9.15
C GLY A 99 4.33 -20.66 -10.36
N ASP A 100 3.33 -20.10 -11.01
CA ASP A 100 3.48 -19.19 -12.14
C ASP A 100 2.97 -17.81 -11.69
N ALA A 101 3.86 -16.98 -11.14
CA ALA A 101 3.51 -15.67 -10.64
C ALA A 101 4.73 -14.76 -10.65
N ASP A 102 4.48 -13.45 -10.74
CA ASP A 102 5.51 -12.44 -10.53
C ASP A 102 6.08 -12.55 -9.12
N ARG A 103 7.40 -12.31 -9.02
CA ARG A 103 8.16 -12.41 -7.77
C ARG A 103 8.93 -11.11 -7.57
N TYR A 104 8.66 -10.44 -6.46
CA TYR A 104 9.32 -9.20 -6.06
C TYR A 104 10.15 -9.41 -4.79
N VAL A 105 11.43 -9.07 -4.86
CA VAL A 105 12.35 -9.13 -3.71
C VAL A 105 12.81 -7.72 -3.38
N PHE A 106 12.30 -7.17 -2.30
CA PHE A 106 12.75 -5.89 -1.76
C PHE A 106 14.03 -6.08 -0.94
N SER A 107 15.07 -5.33 -1.29
CA SER A 107 16.41 -5.50 -0.71
C SER A 107 17.12 -4.18 -0.50
N GLU A 108 17.98 -4.08 0.52
CA GLU A 108 18.88 -2.92 0.74
C GLU A 108 20.20 -3.05 -0.05
N ARG A 109 20.30 -4.09 -0.89
CA ARG A 109 21.47 -4.42 -1.68
C ARG A 109 21.06 -5.14 -2.96
N GLU A 110 21.89 -5.05 -3.99
CA GLU A 110 21.74 -5.87 -5.19
C GLU A 110 21.86 -7.36 -4.86
N LEU A 111 21.13 -8.19 -5.61
CA LEU A 111 21.13 -9.64 -5.43
C LEU A 111 21.27 -10.35 -6.79
N PRO A 112 22.46 -10.29 -7.43
CA PRO A 112 22.65 -10.87 -8.77
C PRO A 112 22.33 -12.36 -8.87
N ALA A 113 22.47 -13.10 -7.77
CA ALA A 113 22.11 -14.52 -7.71
C ALA A 113 20.59 -14.79 -7.72
N ILE A 114 19.77 -13.78 -7.38
CA ILE A 114 18.31 -13.86 -7.28
C ILE A 114 17.62 -13.25 -8.50
N GLU A 115 18.23 -12.27 -9.16
CA GLU A 115 17.71 -11.58 -10.36
C GLU A 115 17.19 -12.51 -11.47
N PRO A 116 17.80 -13.70 -11.75
CA PRO A 116 17.24 -14.62 -12.74
C PRO A 116 15.90 -15.24 -12.35
N PHE A 117 15.52 -15.19 -11.08
CA PHE A 117 14.36 -15.87 -10.50
C PHE A 117 13.28 -14.91 -10.00
N ALA A 118 13.61 -13.63 -9.82
CA ALA A 118 12.70 -12.61 -9.33
C ALA A 118 13.17 -11.21 -9.71
N THR A 119 12.24 -10.26 -9.79
CA THR A 119 12.58 -8.84 -9.92
C THR A 119 13.04 -8.33 -8.55
N VAL A 120 14.33 -7.98 -8.46
CA VAL A 120 14.93 -7.39 -7.27
C VAL A 120 14.72 -5.88 -7.28
N ILE A 121 14.08 -5.36 -6.23
CA ILE A 121 13.78 -3.95 -6.06
C ILE A 121 14.68 -3.43 -4.93
N SER A 122 15.79 -2.81 -5.33
CA SER A 122 16.80 -2.32 -4.40
C SER A 122 16.45 -0.93 -3.88
N SER A 123 16.56 -0.73 -2.56
CA SER A 123 16.51 0.59 -1.93
C SER A 123 17.92 1.10 -1.63
N HIS A 124 18.13 2.41 -1.76
CA HIS A 124 19.36 3.09 -1.33
C HIS A 124 19.38 3.44 0.17
N GLY A 125 18.32 3.09 0.91
CA GLY A 125 18.18 3.29 2.34
C GLY A 125 17.39 2.17 3.02
N PRO A 126 17.00 2.33 4.29
CA PRO A 126 16.22 1.33 5.01
C PRO A 126 14.94 0.96 4.25
N LEU A 127 14.60 -0.33 4.24
CA LEU A 127 13.32 -0.77 3.67
C LEU A 127 12.17 -0.31 4.57
N THR A 128 11.30 0.56 4.04
CA THR A 128 10.09 1.05 4.70
C THR A 128 8.85 0.43 4.06
N ALA A 129 7.75 0.33 4.83
CA ALA A 129 6.47 -0.10 4.27
C ALA A 129 6.00 0.87 3.18
N ALA A 130 6.24 2.18 3.35
CA ALA A 130 5.92 3.20 2.36
C ALA A 130 6.60 2.95 1.01
N PHE A 131 7.90 2.60 1.02
CA PHE A 131 8.63 2.23 -0.20
C PHE A 131 8.04 0.97 -0.86
N VAL A 132 7.84 -0.09 -0.08
CA VAL A 132 7.26 -1.36 -0.59
C VAL A 132 5.90 -1.13 -1.23
N VAL A 133 5.01 -0.40 -0.55
CA VAL A 133 3.66 -0.08 -1.05
C VAL A 133 3.73 0.73 -2.34
N THR A 134 4.58 1.75 -2.40
CA THR A 134 4.71 2.63 -3.57
C THR A 134 5.18 1.84 -4.80
N GLU A 135 6.19 0.99 -4.64
CA GLU A 135 6.73 0.18 -5.72
C GLU A 135 5.74 -0.91 -6.20
N LEU A 136 4.98 -1.51 -5.29
CA LEU A 136 3.93 -2.48 -5.65
C LEU A 136 2.79 -1.81 -6.42
N GLU A 137 2.34 -0.62 -5.98
CA GLU A 137 1.30 0.13 -6.68
C GLU A 137 1.73 0.57 -8.08
N ARG A 138 2.99 1.02 -8.25
CA ARG A 138 3.56 1.33 -9.58
C ARG A 138 3.55 0.12 -10.52
N ARG A 139 3.52 -1.09 -9.97
CA ARG A 139 3.42 -2.37 -10.71
C ARG A 139 1.98 -2.90 -10.82
N GLY A 140 0.99 -2.10 -10.45
CA GLY A 140 -0.43 -2.43 -10.62
C GLY A 140 -1.03 -3.28 -9.49
N ILE A 141 -0.33 -3.47 -8.37
CA ILE A 141 -0.86 -4.21 -7.22
C ILE A 141 -1.87 -3.33 -6.47
N GLY A 142 -3.13 -3.75 -6.43
CA GLY A 142 -4.23 -3.03 -5.78
C GLY A 142 -4.53 -3.50 -4.35
N SER A 143 -4.14 -4.73 -4.00
CA SER A 143 -4.37 -5.33 -2.69
C SER A 143 -3.22 -6.24 -2.24
N LEU A 144 -2.85 -6.13 -0.97
CA LEU A 144 -1.71 -6.82 -0.36
C LEU A 144 -2.12 -7.55 0.91
N LEU A 145 -1.83 -8.84 0.97
CA LEU A 145 -1.88 -9.63 2.20
C LEU A 145 -0.48 -9.81 2.78
N VAL A 146 -0.29 -9.41 4.03
CA VAL A 146 0.97 -9.59 4.76
C VAL A 146 0.77 -10.69 5.80
N GLU A 147 1.47 -11.80 5.65
CA GLU A 147 1.24 -13.00 6.48
C GLU A 147 2.35 -13.33 7.48
N GLY A 148 3.49 -12.63 7.47
CA GLY A 148 4.54 -13.05 8.38
C GLY A 148 5.84 -12.28 8.44
N GLY A 149 6.56 -12.62 9.51
CA GLY A 149 7.69 -11.93 10.10
C GLY A 149 7.21 -10.88 11.09
N ALA A 150 7.50 -11.05 12.38
CA ALA A 150 7.16 -10.06 13.41
C ALA A 150 7.64 -8.65 13.03
N GLU A 151 8.84 -8.55 12.46
CA GLU A 151 9.41 -7.29 11.98
C GLU A 151 8.64 -6.67 10.81
N VAL A 152 8.15 -7.50 9.88
CA VAL A 152 7.36 -7.02 8.73
C VAL A 152 5.99 -6.56 9.18
N LEU A 153 5.31 -7.35 10.03
CA LEU A 153 4.02 -6.95 10.61
C LEU A 153 4.17 -5.63 11.37
N ARG A 154 5.21 -5.50 12.20
CA ARG A 154 5.53 -4.26 12.92
C ARG A 154 5.80 -3.10 11.96
N MET A 155 6.57 -3.31 10.90
CA MET A 155 6.87 -2.30 9.89
C MET A 155 5.61 -1.69 9.25
N PHE A 156 4.59 -2.49 8.95
CA PHE A 156 3.34 -1.99 8.37
C PHE A 156 2.43 -1.31 9.42
N LEU A 157 2.40 -1.83 10.66
CA LEU A 157 1.63 -1.23 11.75
C LEU A 157 2.21 0.13 12.17
N ASP A 158 3.51 0.21 12.38
CA ASP A 158 4.19 1.44 12.83
C ASP A 158 4.12 2.54 11.77
N ALA A 159 4.10 2.16 10.48
CA ALA A 159 3.92 3.09 9.37
C ALA A 159 2.45 3.53 9.18
N GLY A 160 1.49 2.96 9.93
CA GLY A 160 0.07 3.27 9.76
C GLY A 160 -0.48 2.89 8.38
N LEU A 161 0.08 1.87 7.71
CA LEU A 161 -0.34 1.47 6.36
C LEU A 161 -1.25 0.24 6.34
N ALA A 162 -1.44 -0.43 7.48
CA ALA A 162 -2.40 -1.52 7.58
C ALA A 162 -3.84 -0.98 7.56
N ASP A 163 -4.70 -1.50 6.67
CA ASP A 163 -6.13 -1.16 6.65
C ASP A 163 -6.93 -2.11 7.54
N ILE A 164 -6.56 -3.39 7.50
CA ILE A 164 -7.24 -4.46 8.23
C ILE A 164 -6.18 -5.30 8.93
N VAL A 165 -6.44 -5.66 10.18
CA VAL A 165 -5.66 -6.64 10.92
C VAL A 165 -6.57 -7.80 11.30
N ARG A 166 -6.18 -9.01 10.88
CA ARG A 166 -6.77 -10.26 11.33
C ARG A 166 -5.77 -10.98 12.23
N GLN A 167 -6.09 -11.05 13.52
CA GLN A 167 -5.31 -11.79 14.51
C GLN A 167 -6.09 -13.04 14.92
N ALA A 168 -5.50 -14.21 14.73
CA ALA A 168 -6.06 -15.48 15.19
C ALA A 168 -5.24 -16.03 16.37
N VAL A 169 -5.85 -16.15 17.54
CA VAL A 169 -5.19 -16.72 18.72
C VAL A 169 -5.60 -18.18 18.88
N ASN A 170 -4.64 -19.08 19.02
CA ASN A 170 -4.91 -20.47 19.43
C ASN A 170 -4.81 -20.59 20.96
N PRO A 171 -5.93 -20.61 21.70
CA PRO A 171 -5.93 -20.70 23.16
C PRO A 171 -5.43 -22.04 23.70
N ALA A 172 -5.38 -23.10 22.86
CA ALA A 172 -4.93 -24.43 23.27
C ALA A 172 -3.41 -24.63 23.17
N LEU A 173 -2.67 -23.66 22.61
CA LEU A 173 -1.23 -23.74 22.39
C LEU A 173 -0.51 -22.65 23.19
N HIS A 174 0.43 -23.05 24.04
CA HIS A 174 1.28 -22.18 24.86
C HIS A 174 2.72 -22.72 24.80
N LEU A 175 3.71 -21.88 24.50
CA LEU A 175 5.12 -22.29 24.40
C LEU A 175 5.97 -21.93 25.63
N GLY A 176 5.74 -20.73 26.19
CA GLY A 176 6.55 -20.15 27.26
C GLY A 176 7.88 -19.58 26.75
N GLU A 177 8.53 -18.75 27.56
CA GLU A 177 9.71 -17.98 27.15
C GLU A 177 10.90 -18.82 26.67
N ALA A 178 11.02 -20.06 27.15
CA ALA A 178 12.12 -20.95 26.78
C ALA A 178 11.98 -21.48 25.34
N GLN A 179 10.76 -21.72 24.87
CA GLN A 179 10.47 -22.33 23.57
C GLN A 179 9.98 -21.33 22.53
N GLY A 180 9.34 -20.25 22.98
CA GLY A 180 8.83 -19.19 22.11
C GLY A 180 9.93 -18.47 21.35
N GLY A 181 9.70 -18.23 20.07
CA GLY A 181 10.54 -17.41 19.22
C GLY A 181 10.13 -15.93 19.28
N ALA A 182 9.68 -15.39 18.16
CA ALA A 182 9.17 -14.05 17.99
C ALA A 182 7.80 -13.88 18.67
N ARG A 183 7.80 -13.13 19.78
CA ARG A 183 6.59 -12.67 20.44
C ARG A 183 6.02 -11.45 19.71
N PHE A 184 4.71 -11.46 19.44
CA PHE A 184 4.02 -10.39 18.76
C PHE A 184 2.67 -10.12 19.41
N LEU A 185 2.55 -8.94 20.01
CA LEU A 185 1.31 -8.45 20.59
C LEU A 185 0.77 -7.31 19.72
N PHE A 186 -0.52 -7.39 19.47
CA PHE A 186 -1.29 -6.37 18.77
C PHE A 186 -2.49 -6.00 19.63
N GLU A 187 -2.62 -4.70 19.88
CA GLU A 187 -3.80 -4.12 20.50
C GLU A 187 -4.40 -3.16 19.47
N PRO A 188 -5.66 -3.34 19.07
CA PRO A 188 -6.27 -2.43 18.12
C PRO A 188 -6.41 -1.02 18.73
N PRO A 189 -6.24 0.06 17.94
CA PRO A 189 -6.57 1.42 18.37
C PRO A 189 -8.00 1.51 18.87
N LYS A 190 -8.27 2.43 19.81
CA LYS A 190 -9.61 2.59 20.42
C LYS A 190 -10.69 2.95 19.40
N GLU A 191 -10.28 3.64 18.35
CA GLU A 191 -11.14 4.15 17.28
C GLU A 191 -11.39 3.08 16.19
N ALA A 192 -10.64 1.97 16.21
CA ALA A 192 -10.76 0.91 15.21
C ALA A 192 -12.05 0.11 15.41
N TRP A 193 -12.77 -0.14 14.31
CA TRP A 193 -13.93 -1.04 14.34
C TRP A 193 -13.46 -2.49 14.44
N CYS A 194 -13.86 -3.18 15.49
CA CYS A 194 -13.39 -4.55 15.79
C CYS A 194 -14.55 -5.54 15.87
N THR A 195 -14.33 -6.74 15.33
CA THR A 195 -15.20 -7.90 15.51
C THR A 195 -14.40 -9.07 16.05
N THR A 196 -15.00 -9.87 16.94
CA THR A 196 -14.39 -11.08 17.47
C THR A 196 -15.30 -12.28 17.23
N GLU A 197 -14.71 -13.38 16.80
CA GLU A 197 -15.43 -14.64 16.58
C GLU A 197 -14.60 -15.85 17.03
N ARG A 198 -15.26 -17.00 17.12
CA ARG A 198 -14.59 -18.30 17.34
C ARG A 198 -14.68 -19.13 16.07
N LEU A 199 -13.53 -19.58 15.58
CA LEU A 199 -13.42 -20.34 14.32
C LEU A 199 -12.55 -21.58 14.54
N GLY A 200 -13.17 -22.76 14.54
CA GLY A 200 -12.44 -24.03 14.67
C GLY A 200 -11.48 -24.08 15.86
N GLY A 201 -11.90 -23.56 17.03
CA GLY A 201 -11.06 -23.49 18.23
C GLY A 201 -10.13 -22.28 18.32
N MET A 202 -10.01 -21.45 17.27
CA MET A 202 -9.31 -20.17 17.31
C MET A 202 -10.21 -19.06 17.85
N GLU A 203 -9.61 -18.07 18.50
CA GLU A 203 -10.23 -16.78 18.80
C GLU A 203 -9.71 -15.75 17.79
N VAL A 204 -10.59 -15.28 16.91
CA VAL A 204 -10.21 -14.42 15.78
C VAL A 204 -10.73 -13.01 16.02
N LEU A 205 -9.80 -12.06 16.09
CA LEU A 205 -10.07 -10.62 16.07
C LEU A 205 -9.84 -10.08 14.65
N THR A 206 -10.81 -9.37 14.12
CA THR A 206 -10.65 -8.55 12.91
C THR A 206 -10.83 -7.08 13.28
N ALA A 207 -9.80 -6.26 13.09
CA ALA A 207 -9.80 -4.83 13.32
C ALA A 207 -9.69 -4.08 11.98
N VAL A 208 -10.61 -3.15 11.72
CA VAL A 208 -10.55 -2.21 10.60
C VAL A 208 -9.92 -0.92 11.11
N LEU A 209 -8.67 -0.70 10.71
CA LEU A 209 -7.89 0.48 11.08
C LEU A 209 -8.20 1.67 10.17
N HIS A 210 -8.32 1.40 8.86
CA HIS A 210 -8.73 2.39 7.87
C HIS A 210 -9.97 1.89 7.13
N PRO A 211 -11.10 2.62 7.21
CA PRO A 211 -12.32 2.23 6.50
C PRO A 211 -12.14 2.35 4.99
N ASP A 212 -12.93 1.58 4.24
CA ASP A 212 -12.92 1.65 2.79
C ASP A 212 -13.74 2.85 2.29
N THR A 213 -13.04 3.91 1.91
CA THR A 213 -13.62 5.15 1.37
C THR A 213 -13.61 5.19 -0.16
N ARG A 214 -13.27 4.09 -0.84
CA ARG A 214 -13.04 4.08 -2.31
C ARG A 214 -14.17 4.72 -3.11
N LYS A 215 -15.44 4.45 -2.75
CA LYS A 215 -16.59 5.01 -3.47
C LYS A 215 -16.64 6.54 -3.37
N GLU A 216 -16.41 7.09 -2.18
CA GLU A 216 -16.38 8.53 -1.96
C GLU A 216 -15.17 9.17 -2.65
N ASP A 217 -14.00 8.54 -2.52
CA ASP A 217 -12.78 9.05 -3.11
C ASP A 217 -12.86 9.15 -4.63
N LEU A 218 -13.50 8.17 -5.30
CA LEU A 218 -13.69 8.20 -6.74
C LEU A 218 -14.60 9.35 -7.21
N VAL A 219 -15.55 9.81 -6.40
CA VAL A 219 -16.38 10.97 -6.73
C VAL A 219 -15.51 12.23 -6.83
N TRP A 220 -14.68 12.47 -5.82
CA TRP A 220 -13.81 13.64 -5.78
C TRP A 220 -12.66 13.55 -6.78
N LEU A 221 -12.07 12.37 -6.93
CA LEU A 221 -11.00 12.13 -7.90
C LEU A 221 -11.50 12.26 -9.35
N THR A 222 -12.74 11.87 -9.63
CA THR A 222 -13.36 12.11 -10.95
C THR A 222 -13.47 13.61 -11.21
N ARG A 223 -13.88 14.41 -10.21
CA ARG A 223 -13.92 15.87 -10.33
C ARG A 223 -12.53 16.46 -10.55
N ALA A 224 -11.52 16.02 -9.80
CA ALA A 224 -10.13 16.45 -10.01
C ALA A 224 -9.65 16.14 -11.44
N THR A 225 -9.97 14.94 -11.95
CA THR A 225 -9.62 14.54 -13.32
C THR A 225 -10.36 15.37 -14.38
N GLN A 226 -11.59 15.83 -14.11
CA GLN A 226 -12.31 16.73 -15.00
C GLN A 226 -11.68 18.13 -15.07
N GLU A 227 -11.18 18.66 -13.95
CA GLU A 227 -10.48 19.94 -13.92
C GLU A 227 -9.21 19.92 -14.81
N ALA A 228 -8.55 18.77 -14.96
CA ALA A 228 -7.39 18.63 -15.85
C ALA A 228 -7.69 18.99 -17.31
N PHE A 229 -8.93 18.77 -17.79
CA PHE A 229 -9.33 19.13 -19.17
C PHE A 229 -9.56 20.63 -19.37
N ARG A 230 -9.45 21.45 -18.32
CA ARG A 230 -9.51 22.93 -18.40
C ARG A 230 -8.13 23.56 -18.61
N CYS A 231 -7.06 22.77 -18.46
CA CYS A 231 -5.70 23.21 -18.73
C CYS A 231 -5.54 23.59 -20.20
N THR A 232 -4.67 24.57 -20.48
CA THR A 232 -4.17 24.78 -21.84
C THR A 232 -2.96 23.86 -22.04
N PRO A 233 -3.02 22.89 -22.97
CA PRO A 233 -1.91 21.95 -23.22
C PRO A 233 -0.58 22.66 -23.52
N CYS A 234 0.51 22.14 -22.98
CA CYS A 234 1.86 22.69 -23.21
C CYS A 234 2.92 21.58 -23.28
N ASP A 235 3.93 21.73 -24.15
CA ASP A 235 4.95 20.69 -24.39
C ASP A 235 5.85 20.38 -23.18
N SER A 236 5.80 21.21 -22.14
CA SER A 236 6.70 21.17 -20.98
C SER A 236 5.97 21.00 -19.65
N CYS A 237 4.67 20.67 -19.66
CA CYS A 237 3.87 20.56 -18.44
C CYS A 237 2.73 19.57 -18.62
N TYR A 238 2.37 18.89 -17.53
CA TYR A 238 1.17 18.05 -17.50
C TYR A 238 -0.08 18.89 -17.24
N CYS A 239 -1.17 18.53 -17.94
CA CYS A 239 -2.53 18.90 -17.59
C CYS A 239 -2.96 18.10 -16.35
N VAL A 240 -2.96 18.76 -15.19
CA VAL A 240 -3.34 18.19 -13.90
C VAL A 240 -4.54 18.97 -13.36
N GLY A 241 -5.45 18.30 -12.67
CA GLY A 241 -6.52 18.92 -11.91
C GLY A 241 -6.54 18.42 -10.48
N ALA A 242 -6.99 19.25 -9.55
CA ALA A 242 -7.01 18.96 -8.13
C ALA A 242 -8.29 19.49 -7.45
N VAL A 243 -8.68 18.84 -6.36
CA VAL A 243 -9.78 19.24 -5.48
C VAL A 243 -9.34 19.08 -4.03
N ILE A 244 -9.43 20.15 -3.24
CA ILE A 244 -9.36 20.10 -1.78
C ILE A 244 -10.78 19.93 -1.24
N VAL A 245 -10.94 19.01 -0.30
CA VAL A 245 -12.19 18.77 0.44
C VAL A 245 -11.92 18.97 1.92
N LEU A 246 -12.55 19.99 2.50
CA LEU A 246 -12.45 20.28 3.93
C LEU A 246 -13.36 19.37 4.75
N ARG A 247 -13.10 19.26 6.05
CA ARG A 247 -13.89 18.45 6.99
C ARG A 247 -15.35 18.90 7.12
N ASP A 248 -15.63 20.17 6.82
CA ASP A 248 -16.99 20.74 6.81
C ASP A 248 -17.71 20.60 5.46
N GLY A 249 -17.07 19.97 4.46
CA GLY A 249 -17.62 19.74 3.13
C GLY A 249 -17.38 20.87 2.13
N ARG A 250 -16.76 22.00 2.51
CA ARG A 250 -16.32 23.00 1.52
C ARG A 250 -15.27 22.42 0.59
N THR A 251 -15.29 22.86 -0.68
CA THR A 251 -14.38 22.36 -1.71
C THR A 251 -13.73 23.48 -2.51
N PHE A 252 -12.48 23.27 -2.90
CA PHE A 252 -11.69 24.19 -3.73
C PHE A 252 -11.04 23.41 -4.85
N THR A 253 -11.21 23.86 -6.10
CA THR A 253 -10.63 23.20 -7.27
C THR A 253 -9.43 23.97 -7.79
N GLY A 254 -8.55 23.30 -8.52
CA GLY A 254 -7.44 23.91 -9.24
C GLY A 254 -7.08 23.09 -10.46
N TYR A 255 -6.50 23.73 -11.46
CA TYR A 255 -5.89 23.05 -12.61
C TYR A 255 -4.59 23.73 -13.01
N THR A 256 -3.71 23.00 -13.71
CA THR A 256 -2.39 23.53 -14.10
C THR A 256 -2.51 24.87 -14.81
N HIS A 257 -1.74 25.86 -14.34
CA HIS A 257 -1.67 27.21 -14.88
C HIS A 257 -2.98 28.00 -14.92
N GLU A 258 -3.87 27.79 -13.95
CA GLU A 258 -5.14 28.51 -13.89
C GLU A 258 -4.95 30.02 -13.66
N THR A 259 -4.11 30.43 -12.71
CA THR A 259 -3.86 31.85 -12.39
C THR A 259 -2.40 32.27 -12.55
N SER A 260 -1.46 31.31 -12.51
CA SER A 260 -0.03 31.55 -12.70
C SER A 260 0.62 30.52 -13.63
N PRO A 261 1.55 30.91 -14.52
CA PRO A 261 2.25 30.00 -15.43
C PRO A 261 3.21 29.01 -14.73
N THR A 262 3.37 29.10 -13.41
CA THR A 262 4.23 28.22 -12.61
C THR A 262 3.44 27.34 -11.65
N HIS A 263 2.15 27.60 -11.46
CA HIS A 263 1.35 26.90 -10.47
C HIS A 263 0.86 25.54 -10.95
N HIS A 264 1.05 24.54 -10.09
CA HIS A 264 0.42 23.24 -10.24
C HIS A 264 -1.03 23.28 -9.71
N ALA A 265 -1.83 22.29 -10.13
CA ALA A 265 -3.24 22.21 -9.76
C ALA A 265 -3.48 22.22 -8.23
N GLU A 266 -2.66 21.51 -7.45
CA GLU A 266 -2.77 21.47 -5.99
C GLU A 266 -2.53 22.85 -5.36
N GLN A 267 -1.63 23.63 -5.95
CA GLN A 267 -1.36 24.99 -5.48
C GLN A 267 -2.50 25.95 -5.80
N GLU A 268 -3.10 25.84 -6.98
CA GLU A 268 -4.25 26.67 -7.35
C GLU A 268 -5.44 26.40 -6.42
N ALA A 269 -5.72 25.13 -6.14
CA ALA A 269 -6.75 24.74 -5.17
C ALA A 269 -6.44 25.31 -3.76
N LEU A 270 -5.18 25.20 -3.33
CA LEU A 270 -4.71 25.72 -2.04
C LEU A 270 -4.81 27.24 -1.96
N ALA A 271 -4.39 27.96 -2.99
CA ALA A 271 -4.44 29.41 -3.05
C ALA A 271 -5.89 29.92 -2.91
N LYS A 272 -6.85 29.26 -3.55
CA LYS A 272 -8.28 29.58 -3.41
C LYS A 272 -8.81 29.29 -2.01
N ALA A 273 -8.40 28.17 -1.40
CA ALA A 273 -8.77 27.85 -0.03
C ALA A 273 -8.26 28.92 0.96
N LEU A 274 -7.02 29.38 0.79
CA LEU A 274 -6.42 30.43 1.60
C LEU A 274 -7.11 31.78 1.39
N ALA A 275 -7.39 32.15 0.14
CA ALA A 275 -8.12 33.38 -0.20
C ALA A 275 -9.54 33.41 0.38
N ALA A 276 -10.18 32.24 0.52
CA ALA A 276 -11.47 32.07 1.18
C ALA A 276 -11.39 32.02 2.72
N GLY A 277 -10.22 32.26 3.31
CA GLY A 277 -10.03 32.27 4.76
C GLY A 277 -10.02 30.88 5.40
N ALA A 278 -9.88 29.81 4.63
CA ALA A 278 -9.97 28.43 5.12
C ALA A 278 -8.62 27.83 5.55
N GLY A 279 -7.59 28.66 5.77
CA GLY A 279 -6.24 28.17 6.06
C GLY A 279 -6.13 27.30 7.30
N ALA A 280 -6.89 27.61 8.35
CA ALA A 280 -6.95 26.80 9.57
C ALA A 280 -7.65 25.45 9.37
N ASP A 281 -8.55 25.38 8.39
CA ASP A 281 -9.40 24.21 8.12
C ASP A 281 -8.71 23.18 7.20
N LEU A 282 -7.55 23.52 6.64
CA LEU A 282 -6.74 22.62 5.81
C LEU A 282 -6.13 21.48 6.63
N HIS A 283 -5.87 21.70 7.92
CA HIS A 283 -5.33 20.66 8.78
C HIS A 283 -6.34 19.53 8.95
N GLY A 284 -5.95 18.35 8.49
CA GLY A 284 -6.77 17.15 8.47
C GLY A 284 -7.78 17.08 7.33
N ALA A 285 -7.68 17.96 6.32
CA ALA A 285 -8.45 17.89 5.09
C ALA A 285 -7.92 16.80 4.15
N ALA A 286 -8.67 16.56 3.06
CA ALA A 286 -8.26 15.67 1.96
C ALA A 286 -7.94 16.48 0.70
N ILE A 287 -6.97 16.01 -0.07
CA ILE A 287 -6.69 16.53 -1.42
C ILE A 287 -6.73 15.39 -2.44
N TYR A 288 -7.42 15.65 -3.54
CA TYR A 288 -7.58 14.75 -4.67
C TYR A 288 -6.85 15.36 -5.86
N SER A 289 -5.94 14.63 -6.49
CA SER A 289 -5.18 15.11 -7.67
C SER A 289 -5.26 14.10 -8.80
N SER A 290 -5.34 14.57 -10.05
CA SER A 290 -5.35 13.65 -11.19
C SER A 290 -4.02 12.91 -11.36
N MET A 291 -2.92 13.46 -10.83
CA MET A 291 -1.58 12.83 -10.86
C MET A 291 -0.94 12.85 -9.47
N GLU A 292 0.13 12.08 -9.28
CA GLU A 292 0.94 12.10 -8.07
C GLU A 292 1.42 13.54 -7.76
N PRO A 293 1.19 14.06 -6.55
CA PRO A 293 1.73 15.37 -6.16
C PRO A 293 3.26 15.38 -6.24
N CYS A 294 3.83 16.35 -6.94
CA CYS A 294 5.28 16.40 -7.16
C CYS A 294 6.07 16.43 -5.84
N SER A 295 7.20 15.73 -5.78
CA SER A 295 8.13 15.76 -4.63
C SER A 295 9.21 16.84 -4.77
N LYS A 296 9.55 17.23 -6.00
CA LYS A 296 10.58 18.23 -6.32
C LYS A 296 10.12 19.09 -7.49
N ARG A 297 10.55 20.36 -7.49
CA ARG A 297 10.30 21.29 -8.59
C ARG A 297 11.34 22.41 -8.64
N SER A 298 11.49 23.00 -9.83
CA SER A 298 12.36 24.15 -10.08
C SER A 298 11.60 25.45 -10.28
N SER A 299 10.32 25.38 -10.66
CA SER A 299 9.48 26.54 -10.97
C SER A 299 9.12 27.38 -9.75
N GLU A 300 9.22 26.80 -8.56
CA GLU A 300 8.71 27.38 -7.32
C GLU A 300 9.44 26.80 -6.09
N PRO A 301 9.46 27.48 -4.92
CA PRO A 301 10.28 27.06 -3.77
C PRO A 301 9.90 25.73 -3.09
N GLU A 302 8.61 25.42 -2.96
CA GLU A 302 8.12 24.28 -2.15
C GLU A 302 7.27 23.31 -2.96
N SER A 303 7.65 22.05 -3.18
CA SER A 303 6.83 21.09 -3.96
C SER A 303 5.39 20.90 -3.44
N CYS A 304 4.49 20.38 -4.29
CA CYS A 304 3.12 20.08 -3.86
C CYS A 304 3.10 19.16 -2.63
N THR A 305 3.99 18.18 -2.58
CA THR A 305 4.20 17.32 -1.39
C THR A 305 4.56 18.14 -0.15
N GLN A 306 5.51 19.07 -0.25
CA GLN A 306 5.89 19.93 0.89
C GLN A 306 4.74 20.83 1.36
N LEU A 307 3.94 21.35 0.43
CA LEU A 307 2.75 22.15 0.77
C LEU A 307 1.70 21.31 1.50
N ILE A 308 1.41 20.11 1.02
CA ILE A 308 0.47 19.17 1.65
C ILE A 308 0.92 18.86 3.09
N LEU A 309 2.21 18.59 3.30
CA LEU A 309 2.75 18.35 4.64
C LEU A 309 2.68 19.59 5.54
N ARG A 310 3.05 20.76 5.01
CA ARG A 310 3.04 22.02 5.78
C ARG A 310 1.66 22.39 6.28
N TYR A 311 0.62 22.21 5.45
CA TYR A 311 -0.76 22.51 5.83
C TYR A 311 -1.45 21.36 6.56
N GLY A 312 -0.76 20.22 6.74
CA GLY A 312 -1.21 19.12 7.60
C GLY A 312 -2.42 18.37 7.05
N PHE A 313 -2.51 18.16 5.73
CA PHE A 313 -3.56 17.31 5.15
C PHE A 313 -3.45 15.88 5.72
N ALA A 314 -4.60 15.28 6.03
CA ALA A 314 -4.62 13.89 6.52
C ALA A 314 -4.67 12.86 5.40
N ARG A 315 -5.13 13.28 4.21
CA ARG A 315 -5.41 12.36 3.10
C ARG A 315 -5.00 12.94 1.75
N VAL A 316 -4.39 12.11 0.92
CA VAL A 316 -4.07 12.39 -0.47
C VAL A 316 -4.58 11.25 -1.34
N VAL A 317 -5.29 11.57 -2.40
CA VAL A 317 -5.79 10.57 -3.36
C VAL A 317 -5.42 10.99 -4.76
N PHE A 318 -4.88 10.06 -5.57
CA PHE A 318 -4.59 10.35 -6.97
C PHE A 318 -4.85 9.21 -7.94
N ALA A 319 -4.93 9.53 -9.24
CA ALA A 319 -5.31 8.57 -10.28
C ALA A 319 -4.11 7.94 -10.99
N ALA A 320 -3.03 8.68 -11.21
CA ALA A 320 -1.86 8.19 -11.93
C ALA A 320 -0.55 8.63 -11.26
N TYR A 321 0.41 7.70 -11.16
CA TYR A 321 1.79 8.05 -10.84
C TYR A 321 2.37 8.98 -11.92
N GLU A 322 3.20 9.93 -11.52
CA GLU A 322 3.90 10.78 -12.48
C GLU A 322 4.93 9.92 -13.23
N PRO A 323 4.90 9.87 -14.58
CA PRO A 323 5.91 9.16 -15.34
C PRO A 323 7.31 9.73 -15.07
N ASP A 324 8.33 8.88 -15.05
CA ASP A 324 9.71 9.28 -14.76
C ASP A 324 10.36 10.13 -15.89
N CYS A 325 9.59 10.67 -16.84
CA CYS A 325 10.14 11.40 -17.99
C CYS A 325 10.56 12.85 -17.66
N PHE A 326 10.13 13.41 -16.52
CA PHE A 326 10.54 14.76 -16.09
C PHE A 326 11.36 14.75 -14.79
N VAL A 327 10.90 14.04 -13.77
CA VAL A 327 11.57 13.88 -12.47
C VAL A 327 11.23 12.49 -11.92
N GLN A 328 12.16 11.85 -11.20
CA GLN A 328 11.80 10.70 -10.35
C GLN A 328 10.95 11.20 -9.17
N CYS A 329 9.64 11.20 -9.36
CA CYS A 329 8.70 11.65 -8.35
C CYS A 329 8.63 10.64 -7.19
N GLN A 330 8.68 11.16 -5.96
CA GLN A 330 8.63 10.39 -4.72
C GLN A 330 7.53 10.91 -3.79
N GLY A 331 6.54 11.62 -4.35
CA GLY A 331 5.53 12.33 -3.57
C GLY A 331 4.71 11.37 -2.72
N ALA A 332 4.22 10.28 -3.32
CA ALA A 332 3.44 9.28 -2.61
C ALA A 332 4.23 8.61 -1.47
N GLN A 333 5.50 8.30 -1.70
CA GLN A 333 6.37 7.72 -0.66
C GLN A 333 6.60 8.71 0.49
N GLN A 334 7.00 9.95 0.20
CA GLN A 334 7.27 10.97 1.22
C GLN A 334 6.04 11.30 2.06
N LEU A 335 4.86 11.36 1.43
CA LEU A 335 3.59 11.58 2.11
C LEU A 335 3.25 10.43 3.07
N ARG A 336 3.43 9.17 2.65
CA ARG A 336 3.22 7.99 3.50
C ARG A 336 4.20 7.94 4.66
N GLU A 337 5.47 8.23 4.43
CA GLU A 337 6.50 8.28 5.48
C GLU A 337 6.21 9.36 6.53
N ALA A 338 5.51 10.43 6.15
CA ALA A 338 5.03 11.47 7.05
C ALA A 338 3.67 11.14 7.72
N GLY A 339 3.09 9.96 7.47
CA GLY A 339 1.84 9.52 8.08
C GLY A 339 0.56 9.99 7.40
N VAL A 340 0.63 10.51 6.17
CA VAL A 340 -0.55 10.85 5.37
C VAL A 340 -1.18 9.58 4.78
N ASP A 341 -2.50 9.44 4.83
CA ASP A 341 -3.21 8.35 4.13
C ASP A 341 -3.23 8.63 2.62
N VAL A 342 -2.40 7.89 1.88
CA VAL A 342 -2.25 8.05 0.42
C VAL A 342 -2.90 6.88 -0.33
N ARG A 343 -3.92 7.18 -1.14
CA ARG A 343 -4.58 6.20 -2.03
C ARG A 343 -4.39 6.49 -3.50
N VAL A 344 -4.29 5.41 -4.27
CA VAL A 344 -4.17 5.44 -5.73
C VAL A 344 -5.30 4.63 -6.36
N TYR A 345 -6.00 5.24 -7.32
CA TYR A 345 -7.09 4.60 -8.05
C TYR A 345 -6.83 4.63 -9.56
N PRO A 346 -6.13 3.61 -10.11
CA PRO A 346 -5.67 3.60 -11.50
C PRO A 346 -6.80 3.48 -12.53
N GLU A 347 -8.03 3.20 -12.11
CA GLU A 347 -9.20 3.18 -13.00
C GLU A 347 -9.46 4.52 -13.69
N LEU A 348 -9.03 5.64 -13.09
CA LEU A 348 -9.11 6.96 -13.71
C LEU A 348 -7.85 7.35 -14.50
N ALA A 349 -6.78 6.53 -14.47
CA ALA A 349 -5.52 6.84 -15.16
C ALA A 349 -5.69 6.98 -16.67
N GLN A 350 -6.65 6.30 -17.29
CA GLN A 350 -6.93 6.49 -18.72
C GLN A 350 -7.46 7.90 -19.03
N ALA A 351 -8.30 8.48 -18.15
CA ALA A 351 -8.78 9.84 -18.33
C ALA A 351 -7.64 10.86 -18.15
N VAL A 352 -6.72 10.60 -17.21
CA VAL A 352 -5.49 11.39 -17.02
C VAL A 352 -4.61 11.36 -18.27
N ARG A 353 -4.39 10.19 -18.86
CA ARG A 353 -3.64 10.04 -20.13
C ARG A 353 -4.31 10.83 -21.26
N LYS A 354 -5.64 10.77 -21.39
CA LYS A 354 -6.38 11.56 -22.39
C LYS A 354 -6.18 13.06 -22.24
N ALA A 355 -6.17 13.59 -21.01
CA ALA A 355 -5.89 15.01 -20.76
C ALA A 355 -4.44 15.39 -21.17
N ASN A 356 -3.53 14.42 -21.14
CA ASN A 356 -2.10 14.59 -21.41
C ASN A 356 -1.65 14.03 -22.77
N ALA A 357 -2.58 13.67 -23.66
CA ALA A 357 -2.26 13.03 -24.94
C ALA A 357 -1.36 13.87 -25.87
N HIS A 358 -1.26 15.19 -25.63
CA HIS A 358 -0.36 16.09 -26.34
C HIS A 358 1.13 15.84 -26.04
N LEU A 359 1.45 15.15 -24.95
CA LEU A 359 2.83 14.79 -24.54
C LEU A 359 3.26 13.41 -25.06
N GLU A 360 2.32 12.58 -25.51
CA GLU A 360 2.60 11.28 -26.10
C GLU A 360 3.08 11.50 -27.55
N ARG A 361 4.39 11.73 -27.74
CA ARG A 361 5.05 11.83 -29.05
C ARG A 361 5.51 10.50 -29.59
#